data_AF-A0A922CXT9-F1
#
_entry.id   AF-A0A922CXT9-F1
#
_cell.length_a   1.000
_cell.length_b   1.000
_cell.length_c   1.000
_cell.angle_alpha   90.00
_cell.angle_beta   90.00
_cell.angle_gamma   90.00
#
_symmetry.space_group_name_H-M   'P 1'
#
loop_
_entity.id
_entity.type
_entity.pdbx_description
1 polymer ?
#
loop_
_entity_poly.entity_id
_entity_poly.type
_entity_poly.pdbx_seq_one_letter_code
_entity_poly.pdbx_strand_id
1 'polypeptide(L)'
;MLGQAISMLLPKVVGYKLVGELDPLHLRSLGVVGKFVEFFGPGVSALSIADRATVANMCPEFGATLAHFPVDERSLQYLYQTSEIIFMFRYKSFTGKKVRFPKKSGNTI
;
A
#
# COMPACT_ATOMS: atom_id res chain seq x y z
N MET A 1 -12.42 19.37 12.68
CA MET A 1 -12.17 18.13 13.44
C MET A 1 -12.09 18.48 14.92
N LEU A 2 -12.83 17.76 15.79
CA LEU A 2 -12.94 18.06 17.24
C LEU A 2 -11.98 17.25 18.13
N GLY A 3 -10.99 16.56 17.53
CA GLY A 3 -10.03 15.72 18.26
C GLY A 3 -10.61 14.43 18.84
N GLN A 4 -11.87 14.10 18.56
CA GLN A 4 -12.50 12.85 19.01
C GLN A 4 -11.93 11.65 18.23
N ALA A 5 -11.61 10.58 18.97
CA ALA A 5 -11.15 9.34 18.37
C ALA A 5 -12.28 8.66 17.59
N ILE A 6 -11.91 7.98 16.50
CA ILE A 6 -12.83 7.12 15.76
C ILE A 6 -12.97 5.81 16.53
N SER A 7 -14.20 5.45 16.90
CA SER A 7 -14.52 4.16 17.50
C SER A 7 -14.75 3.12 16.41
N MET A 8 -14.08 1.97 16.51
CA MET A 8 -14.19 0.86 15.56
C MET A 8 -14.02 -0.48 16.31
N LEU A 9 -14.79 -1.50 15.92
CA LEU A 9 -14.56 -2.87 16.37
C LEU A 9 -13.23 -3.39 15.80
N LEU A 10 -12.43 -4.12 16.58
CA LEU A 10 -11.18 -4.68 16.09
C LEU A 10 -11.44 -5.56 14.86
N PRO A 11 -10.98 -5.14 13.66
CA PRO A 11 -11.34 -5.83 12.44
C PRO A 11 -10.47 -7.07 12.27
N LYS A 12 -11.03 -8.11 11.65
CA LYS A 12 -10.25 -9.26 11.20
C LYS A 12 -9.39 -8.85 10.01
N VAL A 13 -8.17 -9.37 9.95
CA VAL A 13 -7.25 -9.15 8.83
C VAL A 13 -7.20 -10.41 7.97
N VAL A 14 -7.43 -10.25 6.66
CA VAL A 14 -7.32 -11.30 5.66
C VAL A 14 -6.08 -11.03 4.82
N GLY A 15 -5.09 -11.92 4.89
CA GLY A 15 -3.92 -11.83 4.04
C GLY A 15 -4.22 -12.31 2.62
N TYR A 16 -4.00 -11.48 1.62
CA TYR A 16 -4.10 -11.82 0.21
C TYR A 16 -2.71 -12.01 -0.40
N LYS A 17 -2.34 -13.26 -0.68
CA LYS A 17 -1.04 -13.59 -1.29
C LYS A 17 -1.10 -13.44 -2.81
N LEU A 18 -0.48 -12.39 -3.34
CA LEU A 18 -0.35 -12.16 -4.78
C LEU A 18 0.96 -12.80 -5.28
N VAL A 19 0.85 -13.76 -6.21
CA VAL A 19 1.99 -14.44 -6.84
C VAL A 19 2.10 -14.14 -8.33
N GLY A 20 0.97 -13.91 -9.01
CA GLY A 20 0.90 -13.58 -10.43
C GLY A 20 0.20 -12.23 -10.67
N GLU A 21 -0.62 -12.18 -11.71
CA GLU A 21 -1.39 -10.98 -12.05
C GLU A 21 -2.60 -10.79 -11.12
N LEU A 22 -3.03 -9.54 -11.01
CA LEU A 22 -4.14 -9.17 -10.16
C LEU A 22 -5.46 -9.36 -10.92
N ASP A 23 -6.31 -10.25 -10.42
CA ASP A 23 -7.68 -10.43 -10.90
C ASP A 23 -8.69 -9.77 -9.93
N PRO A 24 -9.28 -8.62 -10.30
CA PRO A 24 -10.22 -7.91 -9.43
C PRO A 24 -11.54 -8.68 -9.22
N LEU A 25 -11.92 -9.61 -10.11
CA LEU A 25 -13.15 -10.41 -9.95
C LEU A 25 -13.03 -11.39 -8.78
N HIS A 26 -11.82 -11.93 -8.54
CA HIS A 26 -11.57 -12.83 -7.42
C HIS A 26 -11.78 -12.15 -6.07
N LEU A 27 -11.39 -10.88 -5.90
CA LEU A 27 -11.51 -10.17 -4.63
C LEU A 27 -12.95 -10.07 -4.13
N ARG A 28 -13.92 -9.96 -5.05
CA ARG A 28 -15.35 -9.89 -4.71
C ARG A 28 -15.90 -11.22 -4.17
N SER A 29 -15.35 -12.35 -4.61
CA SER A 29 -15.76 -13.69 -4.15
C SER A 29 -15.22 -14.09 -2.77
N LEU A 30 -14.22 -13.38 -2.22
CA LEU A 30 -13.51 -13.77 -1.00
C LEU A 30 -14.28 -13.54 0.32
N GLY A 31 -15.43 -12.87 0.28
CA GLY A 31 -16.23 -12.63 1.49
C GLY A 31 -15.49 -11.80 2.54
N VAL A 32 -14.94 -10.66 2.12
CA VAL A 32 -14.15 -9.74 2.96
C VAL A 32 -14.97 -8.60 3.57
N VAL A 33 -16.29 -8.75 3.61
CA VAL A 33 -17.20 -7.72 4.16
C VAL A 33 -16.84 -7.37 5.61
N GLY A 34 -16.53 -6.10 5.86
CA GLY A 34 -16.20 -5.58 7.19
C GLY A 34 -14.82 -6.00 7.73
N LYS A 35 -13.93 -6.50 6.85
CA LYS A 35 -12.58 -6.95 7.21
C LYS A 35 -11.52 -6.04 6.60
N PHE A 36 -10.31 -6.11 7.14
CA PHE A 36 -9.13 -5.55 6.50
C PHE A 36 -8.51 -6.59 5.57
N VAL A 37 -8.08 -6.16 4.40
CA VAL A 37 -7.34 -7.00 3.45
C VAL A 37 -5.91 -6.49 3.40
N GLU A 38 -4.94 -7.37 3.67
CA GLU A 38 -3.52 -7.05 3.59
C GLU A 38 -2.89 -7.81 2.42
N PHE A 39 -2.34 -7.09 1.45
CA PHE A 39 -1.71 -7.68 0.28
C PHE A 39 -0.24 -8.00 0.56
N PHE A 40 0.18 -9.23 0.26
CA PHE A 40 1.57 -9.67 0.43
C PHE A 40 1.99 -10.66 -0.67
N GLY A 41 3.28 -10.99 -0.73
CA GLY A 41 3.82 -11.93 -1.71
C GLY A 41 4.55 -11.25 -2.88
N PRO A 42 5.19 -12.04 -3.76
CA PRO A 42 6.11 -11.53 -4.78
C PRO A 42 5.42 -10.68 -5.85
N GLY A 43 4.14 -10.94 -6.14
CA GLY A 43 3.38 -10.15 -7.13
C GLY A 43 3.14 -8.71 -6.67
N VAL A 44 3.13 -8.44 -5.37
CA VAL A 44 2.96 -7.06 -4.85
C VAL A 44 4.15 -6.19 -5.25
N SER A 45 5.36 -6.73 -5.24
CA SER A 45 6.58 -6.01 -5.64
C SER A 45 6.62 -5.68 -7.14
N ALA A 46 5.84 -6.39 -7.96
CA ALA A 46 5.70 -6.12 -9.39
C ALA A 46 4.73 -4.97 -9.69
N LEU A 47 3.73 -4.73 -8.82
CA LEU A 47 2.73 -3.67 -9.00
C LEU A 47 3.34 -2.28 -8.81
N SER A 48 2.95 -1.34 -9.68
CA SER A 48 3.25 0.08 -9.48
C SER A 48 2.43 0.66 -8.33
N ILE A 49 2.83 1.81 -7.80
CA ILE A 49 2.03 2.51 -6.77
C ILE A 49 0.66 2.93 -7.31
N ALA A 50 0.57 3.27 -8.60
CA ALA A 50 -0.71 3.56 -9.25
C ALA A 50 -1.62 2.33 -9.25
N ASP A 51 -1.11 1.15 -9.61
CA ASP A 51 -1.91 -0.08 -9.60
C ASP A 51 -2.39 -0.44 -8.19
N ARG A 52 -1.52 -0.32 -7.19
CA ARG A 52 -1.88 -0.53 -5.78
C ARG A 52 -2.96 0.45 -5.32
N ALA A 53 -2.85 1.72 -5.71
CA ALA A 53 -3.86 2.73 -5.40
C ALA A 53 -5.21 2.42 -6.08
N THR A 54 -5.19 1.96 -7.34
CA THR A 54 -6.40 1.53 -8.05
C THR A 54 -7.11 0.39 -7.31
N VAL A 55 -6.37 -0.64 -6.91
CA VAL A 55 -6.93 -1.77 -6.16
C VAL A 55 -7.43 -1.34 -4.78
N ALA A 56 -6.67 -0.49 -4.09
CA ALA A 56 -7.07 0.02 -2.79
C ALA A 56 -8.34 0.88 -2.86
N ASN A 57 -8.50 1.66 -3.94
CA ASN A 57 -9.71 2.46 -4.19
C ASN A 57 -10.93 1.60 -4.47
N MET A 58 -10.75 0.37 -4.99
CA MET A 58 -11.83 -0.59 -5.22
C MET A 58 -12.29 -1.33 -3.94
N CYS A 59 -11.80 -0.92 -2.76
CA CYS A 59 -12.15 -1.54 -1.47
C CYS A 59 -13.66 -1.65 -1.19
N PRO A 60 -14.47 -0.61 -1.46
CA PRO A 60 -15.92 -0.70 -1.32
C PRO A 60 -16.57 -1.81 -2.18
N GLU A 61 -16.03 -2.08 -3.37
CA GLU A 61 -16.60 -2.98 -4.38
C GLU A 61 -16.52 -4.45 -3.97
N PHE A 62 -15.51 -4.81 -3.17
CA PHE A 62 -15.40 -6.14 -2.55
C PHE A 62 -15.85 -6.17 -1.07
N GLY A 63 -16.34 -5.03 -0.54
CA GLY A 63 -16.93 -4.91 0.79
C GLY A 63 -15.93 -4.84 1.95
N ALA A 64 -14.62 -4.80 1.66
CA ALA A 64 -13.63 -4.62 2.70
C ALA A 64 -13.70 -3.21 3.28
N THR A 65 -13.28 -3.07 4.54
CA THR A 65 -13.17 -1.76 5.19
C THR A 65 -11.86 -1.05 4.79
N LEU A 66 -10.81 -1.83 4.51
CA LEU A 66 -9.51 -1.35 4.11
C LEU A 66 -8.82 -2.38 3.21
N ALA A 67 -8.15 -1.90 2.17
CA ALA A 67 -7.20 -2.65 1.36
C ALA A 67 -5.80 -2.06 1.56
N HIS A 68 -4.95 -2.79 2.26
CA HIS A 68 -3.63 -2.33 2.69
C HIS A 68 -2.51 -2.99 1.89
N PHE A 69 -1.63 -2.15 1.34
CA PHE A 69 -0.35 -2.55 0.77
C PHE A 69 0.77 -2.06 1.71
N PRO A 70 1.57 -2.96 2.30
CA PRO A 70 2.69 -2.57 3.14
C PRO A 70 3.68 -1.68 2.40
N VAL A 71 4.30 -0.74 3.13
CA VAL A 71 5.33 0.15 2.58
C VAL A 71 6.56 -0.67 2.20
N ASP A 72 6.94 -0.57 0.93
CA ASP A 72 8.12 -1.23 0.35
C ASP A 72 9.01 -0.24 -0.42
N GLU A 73 10.03 -0.75 -1.10
CA GLU A 73 10.98 0.08 -1.86
C GLU A 73 10.28 0.90 -2.96
N ARG A 74 9.23 0.36 -3.60
CA ARG A 74 8.43 1.08 -4.62
C ARG A 74 7.69 2.27 -4.00
N SER A 75 7.15 2.13 -2.79
CA SER A 75 6.53 3.24 -2.06
C SER A 75 7.54 4.35 -1.78
N LEU A 76 8.75 4.00 -1.37
CA LEU A 76 9.81 4.97 -1.08
C LEU A 76 10.33 5.66 -2.35
N GLN A 77 10.48 4.91 -3.45
CA GLN A 77 10.83 5.47 -4.75
C GLN A 77 9.76 6.47 -5.25
N TYR A 78 8.48 6.14 -5.07
CA TYR A 78 7.39 7.04 -5.45
C TYR A 78 7.41 8.34 -4.63
N LEU A 79 7.60 8.25 -3.31
CA LEU A 79 7.74 9.44 -2.45
C LEU A 79 8.94 10.32 -2.85
N TYR A 80 10.04 9.70 -3.30
CA TYR A 80 11.18 10.42 -3.84
C TYR A 80 10.83 11.17 -5.14
N GLN A 81 10.08 10.53 -6.03
CA GLN A 81 9.63 11.13 -7.29
C GLN A 81 8.66 12.31 -7.06
N THR A 82 7.82 12.26 -6.04
CA THR A 82 6.85 13.32 -5.71
C THR A 82 7.40 14.39 -4.76
N SER A 83 8.72 14.43 -4.54
CA SER A 83 9.41 15.44 -3.71
C SER A 83 9.08 15.39 -2.20
N GLU A 84 8.61 14.26 -1.66
CA GLU A 84 8.33 14.05 -0.23
C GLU A 84 9.57 13.59 0.57
N ILE A 85 10.67 14.32 0.40
CA ILE A 85 12.01 13.90 0.87
C ILE A 85 12.11 13.91 2.41
N ILE A 86 11.50 14.89 3.07
CA ILE A 86 11.53 15.02 4.54
C ILE A 86 10.83 13.83 5.20
N PHE A 87 9.72 13.38 4.63
CA PHE A 87 8.98 12.22 5.13
C PHE A 87 9.83 10.95 5.04
N MET A 88 10.56 10.73 3.94
CA MET A 88 11.47 9.60 3.80
C MET A 88 12.55 9.56 4.89
N PHE A 89 13.18 10.69 5.20
CA PHE A 89 14.21 10.76 6.26
C PHE A 89 13.63 10.41 7.63
N ARG A 90 12.42 10.92 7.94
CA ARG A 90 11.72 10.60 9.20
C ARG A 90 11.33 9.12 9.26
N TYR A 91 10.80 8.57 8.17
CA TYR A 91 10.44 7.15 8.08
C TYR A 91 11.65 6.24 8.30
N LYS A 92 12.82 6.61 7.75
CA LYS A 92 14.08 5.89 7.95
C LYS A 92 14.54 5.91 9.41
N SER A 93 14.47 7.07 10.05
CA SER A 93 14.81 7.22 11.47
C SER A 93 13.91 6.36 12.35
N PHE A 94 12.61 6.30 12.03
CA PHE A 94 11.63 5.54 12.80
C PHE A 94 11.74 4.03 12.61
N THR A 95 12.01 3.56 11.38
CA THR A 95 12.00 2.12 11.05
C THR A 95 13.36 1.43 11.11
N GLY A 96 14.45 2.19 11.18
CA GLY A 96 15.82 1.66 11.15
C GLY A 96 16.23 1.00 9.83
N LYS A 97 15.37 1.01 8.79
CA LYS A 97 15.63 0.33 7.51
C LYS A 97 16.68 1.08 6.67
N LYS A 98 17.68 0.36 6.13
CA LYS A 98 18.61 0.90 5.13
C LYS A 98 17.95 0.92 3.74
N VAL A 99 17.37 2.06 3.37
CA VAL A 99 16.82 2.32 2.04
C VAL A 99 17.93 2.72 1.08
N ARG A 100 17.96 2.16 -0.13
CA ARG A 100 18.96 2.47 -1.16
C ARG A 100 18.36 3.46 -2.15
N PHE A 101 18.83 4.70 -2.12
CA PHE A 101 18.34 5.72 -3.05
C PHE A 101 18.72 5.34 -4.49
N PRO A 102 17.76 5.30 -5.43
CA PRO A 102 18.13 5.30 -6.84
C PRO A 102 18.88 6.60 -7.15
N LYS A 103 20.02 6.50 -7.82
CA LYS A 103 20.69 7.69 -8.37
C LYS A 103 19.69 8.36 -9.32
N LYS A 104 19.45 9.68 -9.19
CA LYS A 104 18.75 10.43 -10.23
C LYS A 104 19.44 10.13 -11.56
N SER A 105 18.76 9.43 -12.47
CA SER A 105 19.19 9.38 -13.86
C SER A 105 19.12 10.81 -14.38
N GLY A 106 20.28 11.38 -14.72
CA GLY A 106 20.40 12.76 -15.15
C GLY A 106 19.79 13.02 -16.52
N ASN A 107 18.46 13.07 -16.60
CA ASN A 107 17.77 13.81 -17.65
C ASN A 107 16.97 14.91 -16.97
N THR A 108 17.70 15.96 -16.61
CA THR A 108 17.18 17.32 -16.58
C THR A 108 16.84 17.68 -18.02
N ILE A 109 15.61 18.13 -18.26
CA ILE A 109 15.32 19.06 -19.34
C ILE A 109 15.33 20.45 -18.70
#